data_AF-A0A3A9F779-F1
#
_entry.id   AF-A0A3A9F779-F1
#
_cell.length_a   1.000
_cell.length_b   1.000
_cell.length_c   1.000
_cell.angle_alpha   90.00
_cell.angle_beta   90.00
_cell.angle_gamma   90.00
#
_symmetry.space_group_name_H-M   'P 1'
#
loop_
_entity.id
_entity.type
_entity.pdbx_description
1 polymer ?
#
loop_
_entity_poly.entity_id
_entity_poly.type
_entity_poly.pdbx_seq_one_letter_code
_entity_poly.pdbx_strand_id
1 'polypeptide(L)' 'GLTKEEDPVKIEYDLMKELPKEHWILYNIQIIRFGREICFARNPQCKECFLIEYCFTHNGKLERK' A
#
# COMPACT_ATOMS: atom_id res chain seq x y z
N GLY A 1 -0.23 -6.31 -5.83
CA GLY A 1 -0.20 -4.86 -5.54
C GLY A 1 -1.07 -4.58 -4.34
N LEU A 2 -0.94 -3.38 -3.76
CA LEU A 2 -1.89 -2.84 -2.76
C LEU A 2 -3.29 -2.59 -3.35
N THR A 3 -3.43 -2.68 -4.68
CA THR A 3 -4.68 -2.58 -5.42
C THR A 3 -4.77 -3.73 -6.43
N LYS A 4 -6.00 -4.15 -6.75
CA LYS A 4 -6.30 -5.09 -7.85
C LYS A 4 -6.41 -4.37 -9.21
N GLU A 5 -6.58 -3.05 -9.16
CA GLU A 5 -6.54 -2.16 -10.31
C GLU A 5 -5.08 -1.86 -10.65
N GLU A 6 -4.72 -2.03 -11.92
CA GLU A 6 -3.42 -1.65 -12.47
C GLU A 6 -3.45 -0.21 -13.02
N ASP A 7 -4.65 0.37 -13.18
CA ASP A 7 -4.83 1.71 -13.71
C ASP A 7 -4.65 2.78 -12.63
N PRO A 8 -3.58 3.59 -12.68
CA PRO A 8 -3.30 4.60 -11.66
C PRO A 8 -4.43 5.62 -11.51
N VAL A 9 -5.13 5.94 -12.59
CA VAL A 9 -6.25 6.90 -12.60
C VAL A 9 -7.44 6.40 -11.79
N LYS A 10 -7.75 5.10 -11.85
CA LYS A 10 -8.88 4.53 -11.11
C LYS A 10 -8.56 4.35 -9.63
N ILE A 11 -7.32 3.97 -9.31
CA ILE A 11 -6.84 3.92 -7.93
C ILE A 11 -6.94 5.31 -7.30
N GLU A 12 -6.50 6.34 -8.01
CA GLU A 12 -6.64 7.72 -7.57
C GLU A 12 -8.11 8.07 -7.37
N TYR A 13 -8.99 7.84 -8.34
CA TYR A 13 -10.41 8.16 -8.22
C TYR A 13 -11.12 7.48 -7.04
N ASP A 14 -10.81 6.22 -6.74
CA ASP A 14 -11.36 5.53 -5.57
C ASP A 14 -10.78 6.09 -4.26
N LEU A 15 -9.47 6.37 -4.21
CA LEU A 15 -8.87 7.07 -3.08
C LEU A 15 -9.46 8.47 -2.89
N MET A 16 -9.77 9.19 -3.97
CA MET A 16 -10.35 10.54 -3.91
C MET A 16 -11.78 10.54 -3.34
N LYS A 17 -12.52 9.43 -3.45
CA LYS A 17 -13.86 9.29 -2.88
C LYS A 17 -13.83 8.98 -1.39
N GLU A 18 -12.86 8.18 -0.95
CA GLU A 18 -12.72 7.72 0.43
C GLU A 18 -11.89 8.69 1.29
N LEU A 19 -10.92 9.40 0.69
CA LEU A 19 -9.99 10.28 1.41
C LEU A 19 -10.25 11.78 1.15
N PRO A 20 -10.37 12.60 2.20
CA PRO A 20 -10.41 14.05 2.05
C PRO A 20 -9.12 14.58 1.41
N LYS A 21 -9.27 15.52 0.45
CA LYS A 21 -8.18 16.11 -0.35
C LYS A 21 -6.97 16.57 0.46
N GLU A 22 -7.19 17.05 1.67
CA GLU A 22 -6.17 17.57 2.58
C GLU A 22 -5.15 16.50 3.01
N HIS A 23 -5.54 15.22 2.98
CA HIS A 23 -4.70 14.11 3.44
C HIS A 23 -3.93 13.41 2.33
N TRP A 24 -4.13 13.75 1.05
CA TRP A 24 -3.48 13.05 -0.06
C TRP A 24 -1.95 13.13 -0.01
N ILE A 25 -1.41 14.30 0.31
CA ILE A 25 0.04 14.50 0.42
C ILE A 25 0.59 13.69 1.59
N LEU A 26 -0.08 13.74 2.74
CA LEU A 26 0.32 12.99 3.93
C LEU A 26 0.31 11.48 3.67
N TYR A 27 -0.74 10.98 3.01
CA TYR A 27 -0.87 9.57 2.68
C TYR A 27 0.24 9.10 1.71
N ASN A 28 0.57 9.90 0.70
CA ASN A 28 1.70 9.63 -0.19
C ASN A 28 3.03 9.53 0.57
N ILE A 29 3.31 10.50 1.45
CA ILE A 29 4.53 10.50 2.27
C ILE A 29 4.56 9.27 3.20
N GLN A 30 3.42 8.93 3.81
CA GLN A 30 3.27 7.77 4.68
C GLN A 30 3.54 6.45 3.94
N ILE A 31 2.99 6.27 2.73
CA ILE A 31 3.25 5.08 1.90
C ILE A 31 4.73 4.98 1.53
N ILE A 32 5.34 6.10 1.11
CA ILE A 32 6.77 6.11 0.73
C ILE A 32 7.64 5.76 1.94
N ARG A 33 7.37 6.37 3.11
CA ARG A 33 8.09 6.07 4.35
C ARG A 33 7.90 4.61 4.74
N PHE A 34 6.67 4.10 4.70
CA PHE A 34 6.35 2.71 5.00
C PHE A 34 7.12 1.74 4.09
N GLY A 35 7.19 2.00 2.79
CA GLY A 35 7.96 1.17 1.84
C GLY A 35 9.48 1.22 2.05
N ARG A 36 10.00 2.26 2.71
CA ARG A 36 11.45 2.41 3.00
C ARG A 36 11.83 1.86 4.37
N GLU A 37 10.98 2.05 5.37
CA GLU A 37 11.25 1.66 6.76
C GLU A 37 10.77 0.24 7.06
N ILE A 38 9.58 -0.15 6.60
CA ILE A 38 8.95 -1.44 6.96
C ILE A 38 8.92 -2.40 5.77
N CYS A 39 8.30 -2.00 4.66
CA CYS A 39 8.05 -2.88 3.51
C CYS A 39 9.12 -2.73 2.41
N PHE A 40 10.39 -2.76 2.77
CA PHE A 40 11.49 -2.58 1.81
C PHE A 40 11.76 -3.84 0.98
N ALA A 41 12.16 -3.64 -0.28
CA ALA A 41 12.16 -4.68 -1.33
C ALA A 41 13.03 -5.91 -1.03
N ARG A 42 14.12 -5.75 -0.26
CA ARG A 42 15.08 -6.84 -0.01
C ARG A 42 14.72 -7.73 1.19
N ASN A 43 14.11 -7.19 2.24
CA ASN A 43 13.76 -7.96 3.45
C ASN A 43 12.70 -7.23 4.29
N PRO A 44 11.44 -7.16 3.84
CA PRO A 44 10.43 -6.39 4.54
C PRO A 44 10.26 -6.88 5.99
N GLN A 45 10.16 -5.96 6.95
CA GLN A 45 9.92 -6.25 8.36
C GLN A 45 8.45 -6.62 8.60
N CYS A 46 7.99 -7.73 7.99
CA CYS A 46 6.61 -8.18 8.10
C CYS A 46 6.17 -8.41 9.55
N LYS A 47 7.08 -8.85 10.44
CA LYS A 47 6.78 -9.08 11.87
C LYS A 47 6.41 -7.80 12.63
N GLU A 48 6.94 -6.66 12.21
CA GLU A 48 6.66 -5.35 12.81
C GLU A 48 5.67 -4.53 11.97
N CYS A 49 5.19 -5.12 10.87
CA CYS A 49 4.25 -4.48 9.97
C CYS A 49 2.85 -4.53 10.57
N PHE A 50 2.34 -3.36 10.96
CA PHE A 50 0.95 -3.19 11.42
C PHE A 50 -0.10 -3.51 10.34
N LEU A 51 0.29 -3.54 9.07
CA LEU A 51 -0.58 -3.92 7.95
C LEU A 51 -0.44 -5.40 7.57
N ILE A 52 0.21 -6.24 8.37
CA ILE A 52 0.42 -7.65 8.05
C ILE A 52 -0.91 -8.41 7.84
N GLU A 53 -1.94 -8.10 8.63
CA GLU A 53 -3.27 -8.70 8.49
C GLU A 53 -3.93 -8.35 7.16
N TYR A 54 -3.64 -7.16 6.63
CA TYR A 54 -4.13 -6.68 5.33
C TYR A 54 -3.14 -6.96 4.18
N CYS A 55 -1.98 -7.53 4.47
CA CYS A 55 -0.92 -7.73 3.48
C CYS A 55 -1.21 -8.96 2.61
N PHE A 56 -1.63 -8.73 1.37
CA PHE A 56 -1.88 -9.82 0.40
C PHE A 56 -0.61 -10.59 -0.01
N THR A 57 0.56 -9.93 0.01
CA THR A 57 1.85 -10.55 -0.32
C THR A 57 2.31 -11.53 0.76
N HIS A 58 2.14 -11.18 2.03
CA HIS A 58 2.49 -12.07 3.14
C HIS A 58 1.48 -13.21 3.32
N ASN A 59 0.18 -12.89 3.22
CA ASN A 59 -0.91 -13.86 3.39
C ASN A 59 -1.12 -14.79 2.19
N GLY A 60 -0.21 -14.79 1.21
CA GLY A 60 -0.24 -15.70 0.05
C GLY A 60 -1.40 -15.49 -0.91
N LYS A 61 -2.10 -14.35 -0.85
CA LYS A 61 -3.29 -14.05 -1.68
C LYS A 61 -2.97 -13.33 -2.99
N LEU A 62 -1.69 -13.09 -3.26
CA LEU A 62 -1.24 -12.45 -4.49
C LEU A 62 -0.51 -13.48 -5.37
N GLU A 63 -1.26 -14.14 -6.26
CA GLU A 63 -0.66 -14.84 -7.40
C GLU A 63 0.05 -13.80 -8.25
N ARG A 64 1.40 -13.84 -8.25
CA ARG A 64 2.19 -13.13 -9.25
C ARG A 64 1.94 -13.83 -10.58
N LYS A 65 1.13 -13.21 -11.45
CA LYS A 65 1.25 -13.42 -12.89
C LYS A 65 2.42 -12.62 -13.43
#